data_AF-A0A4U0TJL8-F1
#
_entry.id   AF-A0A4U0TJL8-F1
#
_cell.length_a   1.000
_cell.length_b   1.000
_cell.length_c   1.000
_cell.angle_alpha   90.00
_cell.angle_beta   90.00
_cell.angle_gamma   90.00
#
_symmetry.space_group_name_H-M   'P 1'
#
loop_
_entity.id
_entity.type
_entity.pdbx_description
1 polymer ?
#
loop_
_entity_poly.entity_id
_entity_poly.type
_entity_poly.pdbx_seq_one_letter_code
_entity_poly.pdbx_strand_id
1 'polypeptide(L)'
;MIFHDVAMLSSIVLLYCGSSYALPANTNHNNAKRADPHIMSGKLWKRTDPTIGNGIDTSDPLRGGKLISAEGTTDGAFSQAKEMMNYAVTLPAASVDSIFNKYFNPGDKNTVLAVFNRLLGDGQQDGAAALANINVIGDNDLPAGDPAPAYLEGFDDPDPILGLTDDAFVYPNRDDFDDACATWADEGMAQDMYLLGSILLHEYTHWDWFLGSIHNGAVIDQSGGYGWEGARALDKSLAVYNADSYGWFATELLWATLCAVDGGYNDPHVEKRSE
;
A
#
# COMPACT_ATOMS: atom_id res chain seq x y z
N MET A 1 58.43 -30.13 -31.02
CA MET A 1 58.19 -29.70 -29.64
C MET A 1 57.01 -30.50 -29.12
N ILE A 2 57.17 -31.09 -27.95
CA ILE A 2 56.47 -32.28 -27.44
C ILE A 2 55.24 -31.90 -26.58
N PHE A 3 54.18 -32.71 -26.69
CA PHE A 3 53.00 -32.99 -25.85
C PHE A 3 52.75 -32.23 -24.52
N HIS A 4 51.48 -31.89 -24.25
CA HIS A 4 50.61 -32.72 -23.37
C HIS A 4 49.13 -32.31 -23.39
N ASP A 5 48.28 -33.34 -23.56
CA ASP A 5 46.87 -33.41 -23.15
C ASP A 5 46.72 -33.26 -21.63
N VAL A 6 45.64 -32.61 -21.19
CA VAL A 6 45.00 -32.92 -19.91
C VAL A 6 43.48 -32.83 -20.08
N ALA A 7 42.84 -33.99 -20.02
CA ALA A 7 41.41 -34.13 -19.80
C ALA A 7 41.11 -33.98 -18.30
N MET A 8 40.00 -33.32 -17.95
CA MET A 8 39.41 -33.45 -16.62
C MET A 8 37.94 -33.84 -16.74
N LEU A 9 37.66 -35.02 -16.21
CA LEU A 9 36.37 -35.66 -16.03
C LEU A 9 35.94 -35.49 -14.56
N SER A 10 34.61 -35.40 -14.40
CA SER A 10 33.79 -35.95 -13.31
C SER A 10 33.61 -35.14 -12.03
N SER A 11 32.34 -34.84 -11.75
CA SER A 11 31.57 -35.24 -10.54
C SER A 11 30.11 -34.80 -10.77
N ILE A 12 29.20 -35.70 -11.17
CA ILE A 12 28.22 -36.41 -10.32
C ILE A 12 27.60 -35.51 -9.24
N VAL A 13 26.35 -35.08 -9.49
CA VAL A 13 25.38 -34.81 -8.43
C VAL A 13 24.10 -35.58 -8.78
N LEU A 14 23.84 -36.61 -7.97
CA LEU A 14 22.54 -37.26 -7.81
C LEU A 14 21.65 -36.33 -6.99
N LEU A 15 20.43 -36.07 -7.45
CA LEU A 15 19.32 -35.79 -6.55
C LEU A 15 18.01 -36.33 -7.13
N TYR A 16 17.61 -37.44 -6.52
CA TYR A 16 16.26 -37.96 -6.49
C TYR A 16 15.31 -36.96 -5.82
N CYS A 17 14.12 -36.76 -6.39
CA CYS A 17 12.90 -36.62 -5.60
C CYS A 17 11.70 -37.00 -6.47
N GLY A 18 11.26 -38.25 -6.33
CA GLY A 18 9.87 -38.61 -6.57
C GLY A 18 9.12 -38.52 -5.26
N SER A 19 7.91 -37.98 -5.29
CA SER A 19 6.72 -38.55 -4.64
C SER A 19 5.53 -37.62 -4.88
N SER A 20 4.57 -38.15 -5.61
CA SER A 20 3.21 -37.63 -5.74
C SER A 20 2.49 -37.77 -4.40
N TYR A 21 1.99 -36.68 -3.85
CA TYR A 21 0.98 -36.72 -2.80
C TYR A 21 -0.32 -36.13 -3.35
N ALA A 22 -1.29 -37.02 -3.59
CA ALA A 22 -2.68 -36.64 -3.71
C ALA A 22 -3.19 -36.23 -2.31
N LEU A 23 -3.70 -35.01 -2.18
CA LEU A 23 -4.44 -34.59 -1.00
C LEU A 23 -5.92 -35.00 -1.17
N PRO A 24 -6.57 -35.58 -0.15
CA PRO A 24 -8.00 -35.81 -0.19
C PRO A 24 -8.76 -34.47 -0.04
N ALA A 25 -9.83 -34.32 -0.82
CA ALA A 25 -10.82 -33.27 -0.62
C ALA A 25 -11.45 -33.42 0.77
N ASN A 26 -11.24 -32.42 1.62
CA ASN A 26 -11.93 -32.31 2.91
C ASN A 26 -12.99 -31.21 2.80
N THR A 27 -14.19 -31.61 2.40
CA THR A 27 -15.40 -30.80 2.57
C THR A 27 -15.85 -30.91 4.02
N ASN A 28 -15.47 -29.95 4.84
CA ASN A 28 -16.10 -29.70 6.13
C ASN A 28 -16.20 -28.19 6.34
N HIS A 29 -17.29 -27.60 5.83
CA HIS A 29 -17.79 -26.31 6.28
C HIS A 29 -18.31 -26.45 7.71
N ASN A 30 -17.41 -26.36 8.67
CA ASN A 30 -17.78 -26.07 10.05
C ASN A 30 -17.65 -24.56 10.24
N ASN A 31 -18.80 -23.91 10.39
CA ASN A 31 -18.99 -22.55 10.88
C ASN A 31 -18.48 -22.42 12.33
N ALA A 32 -17.18 -22.60 12.53
CA ALA A 32 -16.50 -22.09 13.70
C ALA A 32 -16.36 -20.58 13.49
N LYS A 33 -17.08 -19.79 14.29
CA LYS A 33 -16.79 -18.35 14.44
C LYS A 33 -15.28 -18.21 14.59
N ARG A 34 -14.67 -17.51 13.63
CA ARG A 34 -13.23 -17.25 13.55
C ARG A 34 -12.73 -16.86 14.94
N ALA A 35 -11.68 -17.53 15.41
CA ALA A 35 -10.83 -16.91 16.39
C ALA A 35 -10.18 -15.73 15.65
N ASP A 36 -10.58 -14.51 16.01
CA ASP A 36 -9.96 -13.28 15.54
C ASP A 36 -8.44 -13.49 15.55
N PRO A 37 -7.74 -13.35 14.41
CA PRO A 37 -6.30 -13.32 14.40
C PRO A 37 -5.89 -12.01 15.04
N HIS A 38 -5.98 -11.93 16.38
CA HIS A 38 -5.61 -10.83 17.26
C HIS A 38 -5.21 -9.56 16.49
N ILE A 39 -6.22 -8.90 15.93
CA ILE A 39 -6.15 -7.47 15.73
C ILE A 39 -5.76 -6.96 17.11
N MET A 40 -4.64 -6.26 17.17
CA MET A 40 -4.24 -5.53 18.36
C MET A 40 -5.31 -4.47 18.62
N SER A 41 -6.48 -4.86 19.14
CA SER A 41 -7.56 -3.97 19.59
C SER A 41 -7.20 -3.32 20.94
N GLY A 42 -5.90 -3.12 21.16
CA GLY A 42 -5.41 -2.24 22.20
C GLY A 42 -5.75 -0.82 21.78
N LYS A 43 -6.88 -0.31 22.27
CA LYS A 43 -7.27 1.12 22.33
C LYS A 43 -6.42 2.00 21.40
N LEU A 44 -6.87 2.24 20.16
CA LEU A 44 -6.25 3.20 19.24
C LEU A 44 -5.85 4.47 19.99
N TRP A 45 -4.54 4.62 20.16
CA TRP A 45 -3.89 5.57 21.06
C TRP A 45 -3.88 6.98 20.43
N LYS A 46 -3.52 8.00 21.23
CA LYS A 46 -3.70 9.43 20.89
C LYS A 46 -3.13 9.80 19.51
N ARG A 47 -4.04 10.21 18.61
CA ARG A 47 -3.85 10.68 17.23
C ARG A 47 -2.62 11.57 17.02
N THR A 48 -1.70 11.14 16.15
CA THR A 48 -0.78 12.00 15.37
C THR A 48 -1.30 12.17 13.93
N ASP A 49 -2.61 12.04 13.73
CA ASP A 49 -3.25 12.24 12.43
C ASP A 49 -2.97 13.68 11.93
N PRO A 50 -2.91 13.89 10.60
CA PRO A 50 -2.87 15.23 10.03
C PRO A 50 -3.94 16.15 10.63
N THR A 51 -3.59 17.42 10.73
CA THR A 51 -4.54 18.43 11.22
C THR A 51 -5.54 18.73 10.10
N ILE A 52 -6.83 18.49 10.37
CA ILE A 52 -7.89 18.89 9.43
C ILE A 52 -8.08 20.40 9.56
N GLY A 53 -7.74 21.11 8.49
CA GLY A 53 -7.88 22.54 8.35
C GLY A 53 -9.28 22.96 7.92
N ASN A 54 -9.39 24.21 7.45
CA ASN A 54 -10.65 24.74 6.92
C ASN A 54 -11.06 24.02 5.63
N GLY A 55 -12.35 24.09 5.30
CA GLY A 55 -12.88 23.54 4.05
C GLY A 55 -13.33 22.07 4.12
N ILE A 56 -12.99 21.34 5.18
CA ILE A 56 -13.47 19.97 5.44
C ILE A 56 -14.37 19.96 6.68
N ASP A 57 -15.66 19.75 6.46
CA ASP A 57 -16.60 19.52 7.56
C ASP A 57 -16.42 18.09 8.10
N THR A 58 -15.79 17.95 9.28
CA THR A 58 -15.60 16.66 9.95
C THR A 58 -16.91 16.00 10.37
N SER A 59 -18.01 16.74 10.40
CA SER A 59 -19.36 16.19 10.67
C SER A 59 -20.07 15.70 9.42
N ASP A 60 -19.56 16.03 8.21
CA ASP A 60 -20.08 15.50 6.95
C ASP A 60 -19.61 14.05 6.77
N PRO A 61 -20.52 13.06 6.83
CA PRO A 61 -20.16 11.65 6.70
C PRO A 61 -19.64 11.28 5.30
N LEU A 62 -19.90 12.10 4.28
CA LEU A 62 -19.44 11.85 2.91
C LEU A 62 -18.03 12.39 2.66
N ARG A 63 -17.57 13.34 3.48
CA ARG A 63 -16.25 13.98 3.35
C ARG A 63 -15.42 13.81 4.61
N GLY A 64 -15.50 14.75 5.55
CA GLY A 64 -14.63 14.75 6.72
C GLY A 64 -14.78 13.50 7.58
N GLY A 65 -15.99 12.93 7.67
CA GLY A 65 -16.24 11.66 8.34
C GLY A 65 -15.59 10.44 7.67
N LYS A 66 -15.18 10.51 6.39
CA LYS A 66 -14.36 9.46 5.74
C LYS A 66 -12.88 9.56 6.09
N LEU A 67 -12.39 10.73 6.50
CA LEU A 67 -10.98 10.95 6.82
C LEU A 67 -10.65 10.48 8.23
N ILE A 68 -11.49 10.89 9.19
CA ILE A 68 -11.35 10.53 10.60
C ILE A 68 -12.14 9.29 10.94
N SER A 69 -11.56 8.43 11.77
CA SER A 69 -12.33 7.35 12.37
C SER A 69 -13.37 7.86 13.35
N ALA A 70 -14.55 7.22 13.34
CA ALA A 70 -15.47 7.30 14.45
C ALA A 70 -14.79 6.73 15.70
N GLU A 71 -15.05 7.29 16.88
CA GLU A 71 -14.41 6.84 18.13
C GLU A 71 -14.56 5.32 18.31
N GLY A 72 -13.43 4.62 18.47
CA GLY A 72 -13.39 3.17 18.69
C GLY A 72 -13.39 2.32 17.41
N THR A 73 -13.29 2.93 16.23
CA THR A 73 -13.18 2.23 14.94
C THR A 73 -11.82 2.49 14.28
N THR A 74 -11.43 1.59 13.37
CA THR A 74 -10.31 1.77 12.43
C THR A 74 -10.75 2.49 11.14
N ASP A 75 -11.97 3.02 11.13
CA ASP A 75 -12.71 3.30 9.90
C ASP A 75 -12.46 4.74 9.47
N GLY A 76 -11.34 4.99 8.80
CA GLY A 76 -11.00 6.31 8.29
C GLY A 76 -9.76 6.25 7.43
N ALA A 77 -9.69 7.12 6.44
CA ALA A 77 -8.59 7.12 5.48
C ALA A 77 -7.21 7.25 6.14
N PHE A 78 -7.08 8.02 7.23
CA PHE A 78 -5.82 8.10 7.98
C PHE A 78 -5.43 6.77 8.62
N SER A 79 -6.40 6.06 9.19
CA SER A 79 -6.19 4.75 9.81
C SER A 79 -5.85 3.69 8.76
N GLN A 80 -6.56 3.69 7.62
CA GLN A 80 -6.25 2.82 6.48
C GLN A 80 -4.82 3.04 5.96
N ALA A 81 -4.42 4.29 5.75
CA ALA A 81 -3.06 4.61 5.33
C ALA A 81 -2.02 4.04 6.32
N LYS A 82 -2.24 4.22 7.63
CA LYS A 82 -1.38 3.63 8.66
C LYS A 82 -1.33 2.11 8.62
N GLU A 83 -2.48 1.46 8.46
CA GLU A 83 -2.57 0.00 8.38
C GLU A 83 -1.84 -0.55 7.15
N MET A 84 -2.01 0.09 5.98
CA MET A 84 -1.27 -0.23 4.75
C MET A 84 0.25 -0.16 4.97
N MET A 85 0.73 0.93 5.58
CA MET A 85 2.16 1.07 5.91
C MET A 85 2.62 -0.01 6.92
N ASN A 86 1.79 -0.30 7.92
CA ASN A 86 2.10 -1.29 8.94
C ASN A 86 2.22 -2.71 8.35
N TYR A 87 1.36 -3.08 7.41
CA TYR A 87 1.49 -4.36 6.70
C TYR A 87 2.78 -4.46 5.90
N ALA A 88 3.21 -3.37 5.24
CA ALA A 88 4.48 -3.34 4.51
C ALA A 88 5.69 -3.69 5.39
N VAL A 89 5.68 -3.29 6.67
CA VAL A 89 6.84 -3.46 7.57
C VAL A 89 6.72 -4.64 8.55
N THR A 90 5.52 -5.12 8.85
CA THR A 90 5.30 -6.17 9.87
C THR A 90 5.05 -7.56 9.31
N LEU A 91 4.60 -7.69 8.06
CA LEU A 91 4.32 -8.99 7.47
C LEU A 91 5.60 -9.82 7.24
N PRO A 92 5.51 -11.16 7.27
CA PRO A 92 6.64 -12.02 6.93
C PRO A 92 7.20 -11.71 5.54
N ALA A 93 8.53 -11.74 5.40
CA ALA A 93 9.20 -11.38 4.15
C ALA A 93 8.65 -12.14 2.93
N ALA A 94 8.28 -13.42 3.07
CA ALA A 94 7.71 -14.22 2.00
C ALA A 94 6.38 -13.66 1.45
N SER A 95 5.54 -13.09 2.32
CA SER A 95 4.28 -12.44 1.91
C SER A 95 4.54 -11.10 1.24
N VAL A 96 5.55 -10.37 1.71
CA VAL A 96 5.92 -9.06 1.18
C VAL A 96 6.61 -9.16 -0.17
N ASP A 97 7.55 -10.10 -0.33
CA ASP A 97 8.46 -10.18 -1.49
C ASP A 97 7.74 -10.42 -2.82
N SER A 98 6.69 -11.24 -2.81
CA SER A 98 5.93 -11.56 -4.04
C SER A 98 5.23 -10.33 -4.62
N ILE A 99 4.65 -9.48 -3.75
CA ILE A 99 3.98 -8.24 -4.13
C ILE A 99 5.01 -7.14 -4.39
N PHE A 100 6.03 -7.03 -3.53
CA PHE A 100 7.08 -6.02 -3.64
C PHE A 100 7.74 -6.02 -5.03
N ASN A 101 8.09 -7.21 -5.54
CA ASN A 101 8.75 -7.37 -6.84
C ASN A 101 7.87 -6.96 -8.04
N LYS A 102 6.55 -6.81 -7.84
CA LYS A 102 5.65 -6.28 -8.88
C LYS A 102 5.82 -4.78 -9.06
N TYR A 103 6.24 -4.06 -8.01
CA TYR A 103 6.32 -2.60 -8.00
C TYR A 103 7.76 -2.09 -8.05
N PHE A 104 8.67 -2.68 -7.29
CA PHE A 104 10.03 -2.17 -7.09
C PHE A 104 11.12 -3.16 -7.52
N ASN A 105 12.37 -2.69 -7.66
CA ASN A 105 13.51 -3.60 -7.75
C ASN A 105 13.75 -4.27 -6.39
N PRO A 106 14.06 -5.58 -6.33
CA PRO A 106 14.39 -6.27 -5.09
C PRO A 106 15.50 -5.60 -4.26
N GLY A 107 16.46 -4.95 -4.93
CA GLY A 107 17.56 -4.23 -4.30
C GLY A 107 17.14 -2.98 -3.50
N ASP A 108 15.98 -2.41 -3.82
CA ASP A 108 15.47 -1.17 -3.19
C ASP A 108 14.63 -1.45 -1.93
N LYS A 109 14.44 -2.72 -1.56
CA LYS A 109 13.55 -3.13 -0.46
C LYS A 109 13.83 -2.42 0.85
N ASN A 110 15.09 -2.31 1.25
CA ASN A 110 15.43 -1.64 2.50
C ASN A 110 15.09 -0.15 2.46
N THR A 111 15.30 0.51 1.33
CA THR A 111 14.96 1.93 1.13
C THR A 111 13.45 2.13 1.19
N VAL A 112 12.68 1.31 0.48
CA VAL A 112 11.21 1.39 0.47
C VAL A 112 10.64 1.12 1.88
N LEU A 113 11.12 0.09 2.57
CA LEU A 113 10.69 -0.18 3.95
C LEU A 113 11.13 0.90 4.93
N ALA A 114 12.24 1.59 4.68
CA ALA A 114 12.65 2.74 5.50
C ALA A 114 11.65 3.90 5.36
N VAL A 115 11.07 4.13 4.18
CA VAL A 115 9.98 5.13 3.99
C VAL A 115 8.80 4.81 4.87
N PHE A 116 8.28 3.57 4.78
CA PHE A 116 7.12 3.16 5.57
C PHE A 116 7.40 3.24 7.07
N ASN A 117 8.57 2.78 7.52
CA ASN A 117 8.98 2.91 8.92
C ASN A 117 9.08 4.38 9.35
N ARG A 118 9.63 5.24 8.49
CA ARG A 118 9.77 6.67 8.77
C ARG A 118 8.42 7.34 8.92
N LEU A 119 7.46 7.06 8.02
CA LEU A 119 6.08 7.55 8.09
C LEU A 119 5.33 6.99 9.31
N LEU A 120 5.62 5.76 9.72
CA LEU A 120 5.09 5.17 10.96
C LEU A 120 5.77 5.73 12.23
N GLY A 121 6.89 6.44 12.12
CA GLY A 121 7.59 7.03 13.26
C GLY A 121 8.65 6.12 13.90
N ASP A 122 9.33 5.28 13.12
CA ASP A 122 10.50 4.48 13.52
C ASP A 122 10.26 3.61 14.78
N GLY A 123 9.06 3.02 14.89
CA GLY A 123 8.66 2.15 16.02
C GLY A 123 7.70 2.80 17.03
N GLN A 124 7.26 4.04 16.77
CA GLN A 124 6.09 4.60 17.45
C GLN A 124 4.81 4.03 16.85
N GLN A 125 3.85 3.62 17.69
CA GLN A 125 2.59 3.03 17.22
C GLN A 125 1.64 4.06 16.60
N ASP A 126 1.89 5.34 16.82
CA ASP A 126 0.93 6.40 16.47
C ASP A 126 1.14 6.94 15.05
N GLY A 127 2.25 6.64 14.37
CA GLY A 127 2.70 7.34 13.17
C GLY A 127 3.78 8.37 13.51
N ALA A 128 4.52 8.86 12.51
CA ALA A 128 5.48 9.92 12.74
C ALA A 128 4.77 11.16 13.27
N ALA A 129 5.27 11.72 14.39
CA ALA A 129 4.75 12.98 14.93
C ALA A 129 4.75 14.12 13.89
N ALA A 130 5.61 14.03 12.88
CA ALA A 130 5.65 14.94 11.75
C ALA A 130 4.35 14.93 10.93
N LEU A 131 3.67 13.80 10.76
CA LEU A 131 2.42 13.75 9.98
C LEU A 131 1.32 14.66 10.56
N ALA A 132 1.35 14.95 11.86
CA ALA A 132 0.42 15.90 12.48
C ALA A 132 0.63 17.36 12.01
N ASN A 133 1.80 17.68 11.44
CA ASN A 133 2.09 18.99 10.87
C ASN A 133 1.49 19.19 9.47
N ILE A 134 1.03 18.11 8.82
CA ILE A 134 0.34 18.22 7.54
C ILE A 134 -1.02 18.88 7.79
N ASN A 135 -1.29 19.99 7.11
CA ASN A 135 -2.57 20.68 7.14
C ASN A 135 -3.45 20.22 5.98
N VAL A 136 -4.54 19.50 6.27
CA VAL A 136 -5.43 18.95 5.26
C VAL A 136 -6.57 19.92 4.96
N ILE A 137 -6.72 20.34 3.70
CA ILE A 137 -7.75 21.27 3.25
C ILE A 137 -8.63 20.67 2.15
N GLY A 138 -9.85 21.17 2.01
CA GLY A 138 -10.83 20.69 1.02
C GLY A 138 -10.95 21.59 -0.21
N ASP A 139 -11.65 21.10 -1.24
CA ASP A 139 -11.82 21.69 -2.57
C ASP A 139 -12.16 23.20 -2.59
N ASN A 140 -12.98 23.67 -1.65
CA ASN A 140 -13.40 25.07 -1.58
C ASN A 140 -12.24 26.07 -1.36
N ASP A 141 -11.09 25.58 -0.89
CA ASP A 141 -9.89 26.37 -0.62
C ASP A 141 -8.76 26.08 -1.63
N LEU A 142 -9.00 25.24 -2.64
CA LEU A 142 -8.01 24.87 -3.65
C LEU A 142 -7.99 25.85 -4.84
N PRO A 143 -6.84 26.06 -5.51
CA PRO A 143 -6.79 26.76 -6.78
C PRO A 143 -7.67 26.05 -7.82
N ALA A 144 -8.58 26.78 -8.47
CA ALA A 144 -9.50 26.20 -9.45
C ALA A 144 -8.75 25.51 -10.61
N GLY A 145 -9.08 24.25 -10.88
CA GLY A 145 -8.70 23.54 -12.11
C GLY A 145 -7.66 22.42 -11.99
N ASP A 146 -7.36 21.94 -10.79
CA ASP A 146 -6.53 20.73 -10.63
C ASP A 146 -7.38 19.46 -10.85
N PRO A 147 -7.06 18.60 -11.85
CA PRO A 147 -7.80 17.38 -12.12
C PRO A 147 -7.43 16.21 -11.19
N ALA A 148 -6.47 16.37 -10.28
CA ALA A 148 -6.04 15.30 -9.39
C ALA A 148 -6.98 15.13 -8.17
N PRO A 149 -7.15 13.91 -7.63
CA PRO A 149 -7.93 13.69 -6.42
C PRO A 149 -7.30 14.38 -5.19
N ALA A 150 -5.98 14.48 -5.15
CA ALA A 150 -5.25 15.14 -4.08
C ALA A 150 -3.94 15.75 -4.61
N TYR A 151 -3.33 16.60 -3.78
CA TYR A 151 -1.97 17.09 -3.98
C TYR A 151 -1.31 17.45 -2.64
N LEU A 152 0.02 17.48 -2.63
CA LEU A 152 0.82 18.01 -1.53
C LEU A 152 1.58 19.27 -1.95
N GLU A 153 1.19 20.43 -1.40
CA GLU A 153 1.90 21.71 -1.56
C GLU A 153 2.88 21.92 -0.41
N GLY A 154 4.02 22.58 -0.69
CA GLY A 154 5.08 22.79 0.29
C GLY A 154 5.78 21.49 0.68
N PHE A 155 5.99 20.57 -0.27
CA PHE A 155 6.61 19.27 0.01
C PHE A 155 8.07 19.36 0.51
N ASP A 156 8.72 20.51 0.36
CA ASP A 156 10.04 20.83 0.91
C ASP A 156 9.98 21.62 2.24
N ASP A 157 8.78 21.85 2.77
CA ASP A 157 8.52 22.54 4.03
C ASP A 157 8.15 21.56 5.19
N PRO A 158 8.40 21.94 6.46
CA PRO A 158 8.05 21.11 7.62
C PRO A 158 6.54 21.07 7.96
N ASP A 159 5.74 21.90 7.30
CA ASP A 159 4.31 22.12 7.52
C ASP A 159 3.55 22.18 6.17
N PRO A 160 3.54 21.09 5.38
CA PRO A 160 2.94 21.08 4.06
C PRO A 160 1.41 21.13 4.12
N ILE A 161 0.79 21.49 2.99
CA ILE A 161 -0.66 21.48 2.81
C ILE A 161 -1.04 20.30 1.93
N LEU A 162 -1.93 19.44 2.42
CA LEU A 162 -2.52 18.36 1.63
C LEU A 162 -3.92 18.80 1.19
N GLY A 163 -4.07 19.06 -0.11
CA GLY A 163 -5.36 19.40 -0.71
C GLY A 163 -6.11 18.15 -1.14
N LEU A 164 -7.40 18.07 -0.80
CA LEU A 164 -8.32 17.02 -1.28
C LEU A 164 -9.42 17.64 -2.13
N THR A 165 -9.48 17.26 -3.41
CA THR A 165 -10.57 17.68 -4.31
C THR A 165 -11.81 16.82 -4.07
N ASP A 166 -12.93 17.19 -4.69
CA ASP A 166 -14.15 16.37 -4.65
C ASP A 166 -13.94 14.96 -5.23
N ASP A 167 -13.00 14.79 -6.16
CA ASP A 167 -12.69 13.52 -6.79
C ASP A 167 -12.01 12.53 -5.81
N ALA A 168 -11.28 13.00 -4.79
CA ALA A 168 -10.76 12.11 -3.74
C ALA A 168 -11.88 11.37 -3.02
N PHE A 169 -13.02 12.01 -2.79
CA PHE A 169 -14.12 11.41 -2.02
C PHE A 169 -14.96 10.41 -2.80
N VAL A 170 -14.70 10.25 -4.11
CA VAL A 170 -15.23 9.14 -4.93
C VAL A 170 -14.58 7.81 -4.50
N TYR A 171 -13.33 7.86 -4.02
CA TYR A 171 -12.64 6.68 -3.54
C TYR A 171 -13.26 6.19 -2.23
N PRO A 172 -13.42 4.86 -2.08
CA PRO A 172 -14.09 4.31 -0.93
C PRO A 172 -13.21 4.45 0.32
N ASN A 173 -13.87 4.69 1.45
CA ASN A 173 -13.33 4.47 2.78
C ASN A 173 -14.05 3.23 3.32
N ARG A 174 -13.40 2.07 3.25
CA ARG A 174 -14.01 0.78 3.56
C ARG A 174 -13.70 0.32 4.98
N ASP A 175 -14.73 -0.21 5.63
CA ASP A 175 -14.68 -1.06 6.81
C ASP A 175 -15.23 -2.47 6.49
N ASP A 176 -15.81 -2.65 5.29
CA ASP A 176 -16.50 -3.84 4.79
C ASP A 176 -15.58 -4.82 4.05
N PHE A 177 -14.31 -4.96 4.48
CA PHE A 177 -13.30 -5.73 3.76
C PHE A 177 -13.69 -7.20 3.50
N ASP A 178 -14.33 -7.88 4.45
CA ASP A 178 -14.77 -9.27 4.27
C ASP A 178 -15.80 -9.40 3.10
N ASP A 179 -16.77 -8.48 3.04
CA ASP A 179 -17.81 -8.47 1.98
C ASP A 179 -17.21 -8.07 0.62
N ALA A 180 -16.27 -7.12 0.62
CA ALA A 180 -15.54 -6.71 -0.57
C ALA A 180 -14.68 -7.86 -1.13
N CYS A 181 -13.94 -8.57 -0.27
CA CYS A 181 -13.14 -9.74 -0.66
C CYS A 181 -14.01 -10.84 -1.29
N ALA A 182 -15.19 -11.10 -0.73
CA ALA A 182 -16.12 -12.11 -1.26
C ALA A 182 -16.65 -11.74 -2.66
N THR A 183 -16.88 -10.45 -2.90
CA THR A 183 -17.37 -9.96 -4.20
C THR A 183 -16.29 -10.04 -5.27
N TRP A 184 -15.05 -9.70 -4.93
CA TRP A 184 -13.97 -9.54 -5.91
C TRP A 184 -13.19 -10.80 -6.24
N ALA A 185 -13.40 -11.89 -5.49
CA ALA A 185 -12.93 -13.21 -5.89
C ALA A 185 -13.39 -13.58 -7.31
N ASP A 186 -14.54 -13.04 -7.77
CA ASP A 186 -15.15 -13.37 -9.06
C ASP A 186 -14.89 -12.35 -10.18
N GLU A 187 -14.65 -11.06 -9.87
CA GLU A 187 -14.67 -9.97 -10.87
C GLU A 187 -13.29 -9.42 -11.25
N GLY A 188 -12.22 -9.81 -10.52
CA GLY A 188 -10.87 -9.29 -10.73
C GLY A 188 -10.71 -7.91 -10.11
N MET A 189 -9.58 -7.70 -9.42
CA MET A 189 -9.38 -6.51 -8.62
C MET A 189 -8.53 -5.51 -9.39
N ALA A 190 -8.91 -4.24 -9.42
CA ALA A 190 -8.02 -3.20 -9.91
C ALA A 190 -8.40 -1.84 -9.33
N GLN A 191 -9.51 -1.27 -9.78
CA GLN A 191 -9.80 0.14 -9.50
C GLN A 191 -10.43 0.35 -8.11
N ASP A 192 -11.34 -0.53 -7.68
CA ASP A 192 -12.04 -0.42 -6.40
C ASP A 192 -11.18 -0.79 -5.18
N MET A 193 -9.98 -1.33 -5.42
CA MET A 193 -8.98 -1.58 -4.38
C MET A 193 -8.34 -0.29 -3.86
N TYR A 194 -8.26 0.75 -4.69
CA TYR A 194 -7.61 1.99 -4.31
C TYR A 194 -8.54 2.74 -3.35
N LEU A 195 -8.10 2.95 -2.12
CA LEU A 195 -8.89 3.55 -1.05
C LEU A 195 -8.55 5.03 -0.93
N LEU A 196 -9.40 5.78 -0.22
CA LEU A 196 -9.04 7.14 0.20
C LEU A 196 -7.75 7.14 1.02
N GLY A 197 -7.51 6.11 1.84
CA GLY A 197 -6.22 5.94 2.52
C GLY A 197 -5.04 5.73 1.57
N SER A 198 -5.26 5.14 0.39
CA SER A 198 -4.21 4.92 -0.62
C SER A 198 -3.77 6.25 -1.23
N ILE A 199 -4.72 7.15 -1.49
CA ILE A 199 -4.45 8.54 -1.93
C ILE A 199 -3.61 9.27 -0.88
N LEU A 200 -4.01 9.21 0.40
CA LEU A 200 -3.23 9.89 1.45
C LEU A 200 -1.81 9.36 1.55
N LEU A 201 -1.63 8.03 1.45
CA LEU A 201 -0.31 7.42 1.44
C LEU A 201 0.53 7.87 0.24
N HIS A 202 -0.08 7.94 -0.95
CA HIS A 202 0.56 8.50 -2.14
C HIS A 202 1.10 9.91 -1.84
N GLU A 203 0.25 10.81 -1.35
CA GLU A 203 0.64 12.19 -1.04
C GLU A 203 1.74 12.27 0.03
N TYR A 204 1.69 11.44 1.08
CA TYR A 204 2.73 11.44 2.10
C TYR A 204 4.12 11.11 1.53
N THR A 205 4.19 10.33 0.45
CA THR A 205 5.47 10.00 -0.17
C THR A 205 6.12 11.19 -0.89
N HIS A 206 5.35 12.19 -1.31
CA HIS A 206 5.89 13.41 -1.91
C HIS A 206 6.66 14.29 -0.92
N TRP A 207 6.50 14.10 0.39
CA TRP A 207 7.03 14.99 1.43
C TRP A 207 8.56 14.94 1.58
N ASP A 208 9.28 15.54 0.63
CA ASP A 208 10.75 15.54 0.50
C ASP A 208 11.47 16.08 1.74
N TRP A 209 10.93 17.09 2.42
CA TRP A 209 11.52 17.58 3.68
C TRP A 209 11.67 16.44 4.70
N PHE A 210 10.69 15.55 4.76
CA PHE A 210 10.62 14.47 5.73
C PHE A 210 11.30 13.18 5.26
N LEU A 211 11.22 12.89 3.95
CA LEU A 211 11.65 11.63 3.35
C LEU A 211 12.93 11.74 2.50
N GLY A 212 13.34 12.93 2.09
CA GLY A 212 14.48 13.18 1.21
C GLY A 212 15.84 12.80 1.79
N SER A 213 15.93 12.45 3.09
CA SER A 213 17.14 11.82 3.64
C SER A 213 17.23 10.32 3.38
N ILE A 214 16.11 9.67 3.04
CA ILE A 214 16.02 8.23 2.72
C ILE A 214 16.32 8.02 1.24
N HIS A 215 15.75 8.87 0.40
CA HIS A 215 15.96 8.86 -1.04
C HIS A 215 17.04 9.85 -1.42
N ASN A 216 17.89 9.51 -2.38
CA ASN A 216 18.79 10.50 -2.99
C ASN A 216 18.04 11.31 -4.06
N GLY A 217 16.85 11.81 -3.75
CA GLY A 217 15.95 12.54 -4.65
C GLY A 217 14.47 12.47 -4.23
N ALA A 218 13.66 13.42 -4.70
CA ALA A 218 12.24 13.47 -4.41
C ALA A 218 11.47 12.29 -5.02
N VAL A 219 10.44 11.82 -4.31
CA VAL A 219 9.43 10.93 -4.87
C VAL A 219 8.40 11.80 -5.58
N ILE A 220 8.16 11.53 -6.85
CA ILE A 220 7.28 12.32 -7.71
C ILE A 220 6.28 11.40 -8.40
N ASP A 221 5.38 11.97 -9.18
CA ASP A 221 4.58 11.22 -10.12
C ASP A 221 5.36 10.95 -11.41
N GLN A 222 5.79 9.70 -11.58
CA GLN A 222 6.52 9.33 -12.79
C GLN A 222 5.56 9.22 -13.97
N SER A 223 5.96 9.79 -15.11
CA SER A 223 5.19 9.62 -16.35
C SER A 223 5.07 8.15 -16.72
N GLY A 224 3.83 7.67 -16.89
CA GLY A 224 3.52 6.25 -17.12
C GLY A 224 3.53 5.38 -15.85
N GLY A 225 3.76 5.97 -14.68
CA GLY A 225 3.72 5.32 -13.36
C GLY A 225 2.37 5.42 -12.64
N TYR A 226 1.38 6.09 -13.23
CA TYR A 226 0.05 6.29 -12.65
C TYR A 226 -0.82 5.03 -12.71
N GLY A 227 -1.55 4.77 -11.63
CA GLY A 227 -2.40 3.59 -11.47
C GLY A 227 -1.60 2.30 -11.29
N TRP A 228 -2.29 1.21 -10.94
CA TRP A 228 -1.65 -0.07 -10.65
C TRP A 228 -0.90 -0.64 -11.88
N GLU A 229 -1.47 -0.50 -13.09
CA GLU A 229 -0.83 -0.94 -14.33
C GLU A 229 0.44 -0.14 -14.60
N GLY A 230 0.36 1.19 -14.50
CA GLY A 230 1.49 2.08 -14.71
C GLY A 230 2.60 1.81 -13.69
N ALA A 231 2.26 1.77 -12.40
CA ALA A 231 3.21 1.49 -11.32
C ALA A 231 3.89 0.12 -11.47
N ARG A 232 3.19 -0.90 -11.96
CA ARG A 232 3.78 -2.22 -12.24
C ARG A 232 4.65 -2.22 -13.50
N ALA A 233 4.23 -1.53 -14.55
CA ALA A 233 4.92 -1.46 -15.84
C ALA A 233 6.09 -0.47 -15.87
N LEU A 234 6.17 0.44 -14.88
CA LEU A 234 7.22 1.44 -14.78
C LEU A 234 8.60 0.78 -14.72
N ASP A 235 9.59 1.44 -15.33
CA ASP A 235 11.00 1.08 -15.17
C ASP A 235 11.32 1.02 -13.67
N LYS A 236 11.80 -0.14 -13.21
CA LYS A 236 12.03 -0.38 -11.79
C LYS A 236 13.07 0.56 -11.20
N SER A 237 13.99 1.09 -12.00
CA SER A 237 14.95 2.11 -11.55
C SER A 237 14.29 3.45 -11.20
N LEU A 238 13.08 3.71 -11.73
CA LEU A 238 12.28 4.90 -11.44
C LEU A 238 11.22 4.64 -10.35
N ALA A 239 10.88 3.38 -10.08
CA ALA A 239 9.79 3.02 -9.16
C ALA A 239 10.00 3.54 -7.73
N VAL A 240 11.24 3.56 -7.23
CA VAL A 240 11.55 4.13 -5.90
C VAL A 240 11.33 5.65 -5.82
N TYR A 241 11.18 6.32 -6.96
CA TYR A 241 10.88 7.74 -7.08
C TYR A 241 9.46 7.99 -7.62
N ASN A 242 8.57 6.99 -7.56
CA ASN A 242 7.18 7.08 -8.01
C ASN A 242 6.22 6.92 -6.84
N ALA A 243 5.44 7.96 -6.51
CA ALA A 243 4.51 7.93 -5.38
C ALA A 243 3.48 6.80 -5.50
N ASP A 244 2.94 6.60 -6.70
CA ASP A 244 1.97 5.54 -6.96
C ASP A 244 2.52 4.12 -6.79
N SER A 245 3.83 3.91 -6.96
CA SER A 245 4.44 2.61 -6.68
C SER A 245 4.35 2.26 -5.19
N TYR A 246 4.45 3.25 -4.29
CA TYR A 246 4.25 3.05 -2.85
C TYR A 246 2.79 2.82 -2.50
N GLY A 247 1.91 3.67 -3.02
CA GLY A 247 0.46 3.58 -2.79
C GLY A 247 -0.09 2.22 -3.21
N TRP A 248 0.22 1.75 -4.43
CA TRP A 248 -0.26 0.47 -4.94
C TRP A 248 0.39 -0.74 -4.30
N PHE A 249 1.69 -0.69 -3.98
CA PHE A 249 2.34 -1.77 -3.23
C PHE A 249 1.66 -2.00 -1.87
N ALA A 250 1.42 -0.94 -1.10
CA ALA A 250 0.82 -1.04 0.22
C ALA A 250 -0.67 -1.42 0.15
N THR A 251 -1.38 -0.87 -0.84
CA THR A 251 -2.78 -1.24 -1.13
C THR A 251 -2.90 -2.73 -1.46
N GLU A 252 -2.04 -3.24 -2.33
CA GLU A 252 -2.09 -4.65 -2.71
C GLU A 252 -1.73 -5.58 -1.54
N LEU A 253 -0.79 -5.18 -0.68
CA LEU A 253 -0.48 -5.92 0.55
C LEU A 253 -1.66 -5.99 1.50
N LEU A 254 -2.38 -4.88 1.71
CA LEU A 254 -3.60 -4.84 2.51
C LEU A 254 -4.60 -5.87 2.01
N TRP A 255 -4.97 -5.78 0.72
CA TRP A 255 -5.96 -6.67 0.14
C TRP A 255 -5.51 -8.13 0.08
N ALA A 256 -4.24 -8.38 -0.25
CA ALA A 256 -3.70 -9.74 -0.20
C ALA A 256 -3.74 -10.31 1.22
N THR A 257 -3.51 -9.49 2.24
CA THR A 257 -3.56 -9.95 3.63
C THR A 257 -4.98 -10.23 4.08
N LEU A 258 -5.90 -9.31 3.80
CA LEU A 258 -7.30 -9.43 4.22
C LEU A 258 -8.04 -10.52 3.43
N CYS A 259 -7.83 -10.61 2.11
CA CYS A 259 -8.55 -11.57 1.25
C CYS A 259 -7.87 -12.95 1.13
N ALA A 260 -6.58 -13.11 1.47
CA ALA A 260 -5.92 -14.43 1.39
C ALA A 260 -6.49 -15.45 2.40
N VAL A 261 -7.14 -14.99 3.48
CA VAL A 261 -7.75 -15.87 4.48
C VAL A 261 -8.86 -16.74 3.88
N ASP A 262 -9.51 -16.26 2.81
CA ASP A 262 -10.61 -16.97 2.13
C ASP A 262 -10.22 -17.55 0.76
N GLY A 263 -8.93 -17.52 0.40
CA GLY A 263 -8.45 -17.98 -0.91
C GLY A 263 -8.87 -17.07 -2.08
N GLY A 264 -9.33 -15.85 -1.80
CA GLY A 264 -9.99 -14.96 -2.75
C GLY A 264 -9.12 -13.88 -3.38
N TYR A 265 -7.87 -13.69 -2.95
CA TYR A 265 -6.98 -12.75 -3.62
C TYR A 265 -6.55 -13.29 -4.99
N ASN A 266 -7.18 -12.78 -6.05
CA ASN A 266 -6.77 -13.01 -7.44
C ASN A 266 -5.96 -11.81 -7.90
N ASP A 267 -4.67 -12.01 -8.18
CA ASP A 267 -3.76 -10.96 -8.67
C ASP A 267 -4.44 -10.15 -9.80
N PRO A 268 -4.54 -8.81 -9.70
CA PRO A 268 -5.03 -7.95 -10.78
C PRO A 268 -4.43 -8.38 -12.11
N HIS A 269 -5.26 -8.95 -12.97
CA HIS A 269 -4.88 -9.25 -14.34
C HIS A 269 -5.39 -8.14 -15.22
N VAL A 270 -4.57 -7.76 -16.20
CA VAL A 270 -5.04 -6.93 -17.31
C VAL A 270 -6.05 -7.78 -18.06
N GLU A 271 -7.33 -7.68 -17.71
CA GLU A 271 -8.36 -8.08 -18.66
C GLU A 271 -8.15 -7.19 -19.87
N LYS A 272 -7.80 -7.79 -21.01
CA LYS A 272 -7.89 -7.09 -22.29
C LYS A 272 -9.34 -6.67 -22.41
N ARG A 273 -9.66 -5.40 -22.09
CA ARG A 273 -10.94 -4.82 -22.45
C ARG A 273 -11.07 -5.06 -23.95
N SER A 274 -12.04 -5.88 -24.32
CA SER A 274 -12.34 -6.09 -25.73
C SER A 274 -12.77 -4.73 -26.26
N GLU A 275 -11.98 -4.21 -27.20
CA GLU A 275 -12.29 -2.99 -27.95
C GLU A 275 -13.63 -3.12 -28.69
#